data_AF-A0A378XG62-F1
#
_entry.id   AF-A0A378XG62-F1
#
_cell.length_a   1.000
_cell.length_b   1.000
_cell.length_c   1.000
_cell.angle_alpha   90.00
_cell.angle_beta   90.00
_cell.angle_gamma   90.00
#
_symmetry.space_group_name_H-M   'P 1'
#
loop_
_entity.id
_entity.type
_entity.pdbx_description
1 polymer ?
#
loop_
_entity_poly.entity_id
_entity_poly.type
_entity_poly.pdbx_seq_one_letter_code
_entity_poly.pdbx_strand_id
1 'polypeptide(L)'
;MAFTQKYLQAPQGYFNEEYLAIAQSEGFQYFYTTNPFGRNTRHTPKEHIHRFHVRNRSGADLGKKIRASHHPVVAPFFNRFKRWKKKL
;
A
#
# COMPACT_ATOMS: atom_id res chain seq x y z
N MET A 1 28.00 -11.31 2.82
CA MET A 1 26.75 -11.36 3.61
C MET A 1 25.63 -10.84 2.72
N ALA A 2 24.85 -11.72 2.08
CA ALA A 2 23.73 -11.30 1.25
C ALA A 2 22.55 -10.98 2.16
N PHE A 3 22.12 -9.72 2.20
CA PHE A 3 20.87 -9.35 2.87
C PHE A 3 19.72 -10.07 2.13
N THR A 4 19.07 -11.03 2.78
CA THR A 4 17.85 -11.69 2.30
C THR A 4 16.64 -10.75 2.40
N GLN A 5 16.75 -9.56 1.80
CA GLN A 5 15.72 -8.54 1.86
C GLN A 5 14.70 -8.80 0.73
N LYS A 6 13.57 -9.43 1.06
CA LYS A 6 12.51 -9.74 0.08
C LYS A 6 11.56 -8.58 -0.22
N TYR A 7 11.71 -7.47 0.50
CA TYR A 7 10.79 -6.34 0.50
C TYR A 7 11.49 -5.06 0.07
N LEU A 8 10.92 -4.36 -0.90
CA LEU A 8 11.40 -3.08 -1.38
C LEU A 8 10.41 -1.96 -1.06
N GLN A 9 10.93 -0.85 -0.53
CA GLN A 9 10.19 0.38 -0.30
C GLN A 9 10.83 1.49 -1.12
N ALA A 10 10.18 1.90 -2.21
CA ALA A 10 10.66 3.00 -3.02
C ALA A 10 10.62 4.32 -2.23
N PRO A 11 11.65 5.17 -2.34
CA PRO A 11 11.55 6.56 -1.91
C PRO A 11 10.40 7.21 -2.70
N GLN A 12 9.51 7.92 -2.02
CA GLN A 12 8.25 8.49 -2.54
C GLN A 12 7.16 7.49 -3.00
N GLY A 13 7.46 6.19 -3.08
CA GLY A 13 6.50 5.12 -3.39
C GLY A 13 6.01 5.08 -4.84
N TYR A 14 6.77 5.69 -5.74
CA TYR A 14 6.59 5.53 -7.18
C TYR A 14 7.36 4.30 -7.65
N PHE A 15 6.68 3.42 -8.39
CA PHE A 15 7.29 2.34 -9.13
C PHE A 15 6.87 2.53 -10.59
N ASN A 16 7.84 2.59 -11.50
CA ASN A 16 7.57 2.38 -12.92
C ASN A 16 7.80 0.89 -13.24
N GLU A 17 7.30 0.45 -14.39
CA GLU A 17 7.35 -0.95 -14.81
C GLU A 17 8.79 -1.47 -14.92
N GLU A 18 9.72 -0.63 -15.39
CA GLU A 18 11.14 -0.96 -15.51
C GLU A 18 11.82 -1.19 -14.15
N TYR A 19 11.51 -0.36 -13.15
CA TYR A 19 12.07 -0.53 -11.81
C TYR A 19 11.55 -1.79 -11.13
N LEU A 20 10.29 -2.16 -11.37
CA LEU A 20 9.75 -3.44 -10.90
C LEU A 20 10.50 -4.62 -11.55
N ALA A 21 10.75 -4.55 -12.84
CA ALA A 21 11.48 -5.61 -13.56
C ALA A 21 12.91 -5.78 -13.03
N ILE A 22 13.64 -4.69 -12.81
CA ILE A 22 15.00 -4.73 -12.26
C ILE A 22 14.97 -5.32 -10.85
N ALA A 23 14.11 -4.82 -9.97
CA ALA A 23 14.03 -5.32 -8.60
C ALA A 23 13.57 -6.79 -8.53
N GLN A 24 12.67 -7.23 -9.39
CA GLN A 24 12.29 -8.65 -9.47
C GLN A 24 13.47 -9.52 -9.93
N SER A 25 14.29 -9.04 -10.87
CA SER A 25 15.51 -9.73 -11.31
C SER A 25 16.56 -9.86 -10.19
N GLU A 26 16.59 -8.93 -9.24
CA GLU A 26 17.43 -8.97 -8.04
C GLU A 26 16.84 -9.82 -6.90
N GLY A 27 15.64 -10.40 -7.09
CA GLY A 27 15.00 -11.30 -6.14
C GLY A 27 14.04 -10.65 -5.15
N PHE A 28 13.67 -9.37 -5.34
CA PHE A 28 12.62 -8.73 -4.56
C PHE A 28 11.23 -9.24 -4.97
N GLN A 29 10.41 -9.61 -3.98
CA GLN A 29 9.09 -10.23 -4.23
C GLN A 29 7.92 -9.34 -3.82
N TYR A 30 8.15 -8.40 -2.91
CA TYR A 30 7.09 -7.60 -2.30
C TYR A 30 7.43 -6.12 -2.38
N PHE A 31 6.50 -5.33 -2.92
CA PHE A 31 6.70 -3.92 -3.18
C PHE A 31 5.61 -3.11 -2.47
N TYR A 32 6.06 -2.13 -1.69
CA TYR A 32 5.19 -1.29 -0.88
C TYR A 32 4.96 0.07 -1.54
N THR A 33 3.73 0.34 -1.93
CA THR A 33 3.30 1.60 -2.56
C THR A 33 2.91 2.64 -1.51
N THR A 34 3.03 3.92 -1.88
CA THR A 34 2.49 5.04 -1.08
C THR A 34 1.02 5.35 -1.39
N ASN A 35 0.38 4.58 -2.29
CA ASN A 35 -1.02 4.77 -2.65
C ASN A 35 -1.94 4.44 -1.47
N PRO A 36 -2.66 5.44 -0.90
CA PRO A 36 -3.49 5.25 0.28
C PRO A 36 -4.91 4.75 -0.05
N PHE A 37 -5.27 4.57 -1.32
CA PHE A 37 -6.64 4.30 -1.77
C PHE A 37 -6.94 2.85 -2.10
N GLY A 38 -6.01 1.94 -1.80
CA GLY A 38 -6.19 0.51 -2.03
C GLY A 38 -6.49 -0.28 -0.76
N ARG A 39 -6.95 -1.51 -0.96
CA ARG A 39 -7.19 -2.49 0.10
C ARG A 39 -6.31 -3.70 -0.15
N ASN A 40 -5.55 -4.09 0.87
CA ASN A 40 -4.76 -5.32 0.81
C ASN A 40 -5.67 -6.51 1.12
N THR A 41 -5.73 -7.46 0.19
CA THR A 41 -6.48 -8.71 0.25
C THR A 41 -5.57 -9.85 -0.20
N ARG A 42 -6.04 -11.10 -0.08
CA ARG A 42 -5.30 -12.26 -0.60
C ARG A 42 -5.06 -12.21 -2.12
N HIS A 43 -5.86 -11.42 -2.84
CA HIS A 43 -5.74 -11.22 -4.29
C HIS A 43 -4.95 -9.95 -4.66
N THR A 44 -4.46 -9.19 -3.67
CA THR A 44 -3.66 -7.99 -3.96
C THR A 44 -2.31 -8.41 -4.54
N PRO A 45 -1.91 -7.86 -5.70
CA PRO A 45 -0.60 -8.15 -6.29
C PRO A 45 0.51 -7.82 -5.31
N LYS A 46 1.55 -8.67 -5.27
CA LYS A 46 2.67 -8.48 -4.34
C LYS A 46 3.46 -7.21 -4.66
N GLU A 47 3.34 -6.73 -5.90
CA GLU A 47 3.94 -5.53 -6.45
C GLU A 47 3.19 -4.25 -6.01
N HIS A 48 1.99 -4.39 -5.44
CA HIS A 48 1.08 -3.26 -5.17
C HIS A 48 0.55 -3.28 -3.75
N ILE A 49 1.40 -3.54 -2.76
CA ILE A 49 0.96 -3.53 -1.37
C ILE A 49 0.68 -2.08 -0.95
N HIS A 50 -0.56 -1.79 -0.60
CA HIS A 50 -1.01 -0.45 -0.23
C HIS A 50 -0.63 -0.12 1.22
N ARG A 51 -0.22 1.11 1.46
CA ARG A 51 0.07 1.64 2.79
C ARG A 51 -0.75 2.89 3.07
N PHE A 52 -1.19 3.03 4.31
CA PHE A 52 -1.85 4.25 4.77
C PHE A 52 -0.92 5.01 5.73
N HIS A 53 -0.86 6.33 5.57
CA HIS A 53 -0.09 7.19 6.44
C HIS A 53 -0.78 7.33 7.80
N VAL A 54 -0.04 7.02 8.87
CA VAL A 54 -0.49 7.19 10.25
C VAL A 54 0.16 8.46 10.80
N ARG A 55 -0.65 9.37 11.34
CA ARG A 55 -0.15 10.50 12.14
C ARG A 55 -0.02 10.03 13.58
N ASN A 56 0.85 10.64 14.38
CA ASN A 56 0.94 10.36 15.81
C ASN A 56 -0.43 10.65 16.47
N ARG A 57 -1.20 9.60 16.72
CA ARG A 57 -2.59 9.59 17.19
C ARG A 57 -2.77 8.39 18.11
N SER A 58 -3.86 8.37 18.87
CA SER A 58 -4.15 7.28 19.80
C SER A 58 -4.22 5.92 19.09
N GLY A 59 -3.88 4.84 19.79
CA GLY A 59 -4.00 3.47 19.27
C GLY A 59 -5.44 3.12 18.88
N ALA A 60 -6.44 3.71 19.54
CA ALA A 60 -7.85 3.55 19.18
C ALA A 60 -8.17 4.10 17.78
N ASP A 61 -7.56 5.22 17.39
CA ASP A 61 -7.74 5.81 16.05
C ASP A 61 -7.08 4.95 14.97
N LEU A 62 -5.92 4.35 15.28
CA LEU A 62 -5.26 3.39 14.41
C LEU A 62 -6.13 2.14 14.21
N GLY A 63 -6.67 1.58 15.29
CA GLY A 63 -7.55 0.41 15.25
C GLY A 63 -8.81 0.65 14.42
N LYS A 64 -9.46 1.82 14.57
CA LYS A 64 -10.61 2.22 13.74
C LYS A 64 -10.24 2.28 12.26
N LYS A 65 -9.08 2.87 11.92
CA LYS A 65 -8.59 2.94 10.54
C LYS A 65 -8.32 1.57 9.94
N ILE A 66 -7.70 0.66 10.69
CA ILE A 66 -7.44 -0.72 10.26
C ILE A 66 -8.76 -1.43 10.00
N ARG A 67 -9.72 -1.38 10.93
CA ARG A 67 -11.04 -2.01 10.74
C ARG A 67 -11.76 -1.47 9.51
N ALA A 68 -11.74 -0.15 9.32
CA ALA A 68 -12.37 0.49 8.17
C ALA A 68 -11.69 0.14 6.84
N SER A 69 -10.36 -0.02 6.80
CA SER A 69 -9.63 -0.37 5.58
C SER A 69 -9.82 -1.82 5.16
N HIS A 70 -10.07 -2.73 6.11
CA HIS A 70 -10.35 -4.15 5.82
C HIS A 70 -11.81 -4.41 5.42
N HIS A 71 -12.74 -3.54 5.80
CA HIS A 71 -14.17 -3.75 5.58
C HIS A 71 -14.53 -3.73 4.09
N PRO A 72 -15.20 -4.77 3.55
CA PRO A 72 -15.40 -4.96 2.10
C PRO A 72 -16.27 -3.88 1.44
N VAL A 73 -17.20 -3.26 2.19
CA VAL A 73 -18.07 -2.18 1.69
C VAL A 73 -17.55 -0.77 2.04
N VAL A 74 -17.16 -0.54 3.31
CA VAL A 74 -16.70 0.78 3.77
C VAL A 74 -15.41 1.22 3.06
N ALA A 75 -14.44 0.32 2.87
CA ALA A 75 -13.18 0.65 2.23
C ALA A 75 -13.34 1.16 0.78
N PRO A 76 -14.00 0.45 -0.16
CA PRO A 76 -14.16 0.95 -1.52
C PRO A 76 -15.00 2.21 -1.60
N PHE A 77 -16.06 2.33 -0.79
CA PHE A 77 -16.90 3.53 -0.77
C PHE A 77 -16.12 4.76 -0.29
N PHE A 78 -15.41 4.62 0.84
CA PHE A 78 -14.58 5.70 1.39
C PHE A 78 -13.43 6.09 0.45
N ASN A 79 -12.80 5.11 -0.20
CA ASN A 79 -11.74 5.36 -1.17
C ASN A 79 -12.29 6.06 -2.42
N ARG A 80 -13.47 5.66 -2.92
CA ARG A 80 -14.14 6.33 -4.05
C ARG A 80 -14.53 7.77 -3.70
N PHE A 81 -15.12 8.00 -2.52
CA PHE A 81 -15.44 9.34 -2.02
C PHE A 81 -14.20 10.23 -1.91
N LYS A 82 -13.09 9.69 -1.38
CA LYS A 82 -11.82 10.43 -1.28
C LYS A 82 -11.20 10.76 -2.64
N ARG A 83 -11.24 9.83 -3.61
CA ARG A 83 -10.78 10.10 -4.98
C ARG A 83 -11.58 11.22 -5.62
N TRP A 84 -12.91 11.15 -5.53
CA TRP A 84 -13.80 12.21 -6.00
C TRP A 84 -13.49 13.56 -5.35
N LYS A 85 -13.34 13.60 -4.01
CA LYS A 85 -13.02 14.85 -3.30
C LYS A 85 -11.66 15.44 -3.68
N LYS A 86 -10.68 14.60 -4.02
CA LYS A 86 -9.35 15.04 -4.46
C LYS A 86 -9.30 15.48 -5.94
N LYS A 87 -10.37 15.29 -6.72
CA LYS A 87 -10.38 15.48 -8.18
C LYS A 87 -9.21 14.74 -8.86
N LEU A 88 -8.90 13.54 -8.37
CA LEU A 88 -7.99 12.59 -9.02
C LEU A 88 -8.79 11.68 -9.95
#